data_AF-K1Y765-F1
#
_entry.id   AF-K1Y765-F1
#
_cell.length_a   1.000
_cell.length_b   1.000
_cell.length_c   1.000
_cell.angle_alpha   90.00
_cell.angle_beta   90.00
_cell.angle_gamma   90.00
#
_symmetry.space_group_name_H-M   'P 1'
#
loop_
_entity.id
_entity.type
_entity.pdbx_description
1 polymer ?
#
loop_
_entity_poly.entity_id
_entity_poly.type
_entity_poly.pdbx_seq_one_letter_code
_entity_poly.pdbx_strand_id
1 'polypeptide(L)'
;MINKQKLELTWIGKDKRPKLEPRILVEDTEKSYHAKHRVGKDDIFDNRLIFGDNLLALKALEQEFAGKVKCVYIDPPYNTGNAFEHYDDGVEHSIWLGLMRDRLELIGKLLSNDGSLWISIDDDESHYLKVLCDEVFGRKIL
;
A
#
# COMPACT_ATOMS: atom_id res chain seq x y z
N MET A 1 -15.44 26.55 -19.97
CA MET A 1 -14.72 25.53 -19.17
C MET A 1 -15.70 24.39 -18.94
N ILE A 2 -15.41 23.17 -19.40
CA ILE A 2 -16.28 22.02 -19.10
C ILE A 2 -16.15 21.77 -17.60
N ASN A 3 -17.26 21.93 -16.88
CA ASN A 3 -17.36 21.56 -15.48
C ASN A 3 -17.18 20.04 -15.41
N LYS A 4 -15.94 19.57 -15.17
CA LYS A 4 -15.66 18.14 -15.01
C LYS A 4 -16.23 17.72 -13.66
N GLN A 5 -17.54 17.46 -13.64
CA GLN A 5 -18.16 16.70 -12.55
C GLN A 5 -17.41 15.37 -12.45
N LYS A 6 -16.77 15.16 -11.31
CA LYS A 6 -16.13 13.90 -10.97
C LYS A 6 -16.99 13.21 -9.92
N LEU A 7 -17.13 11.89 -10.05
CA LEU A 7 -17.71 11.07 -9.00
C LEU A 7 -16.74 11.07 -7.81
N GLU A 8 -17.26 11.22 -6.60
CA GLU A 8 -16.48 11.23 -5.37
C GLU A 8 -17.16 10.34 -4.32
N LEU A 9 -16.37 9.50 -3.67
CA LEU A 9 -16.78 8.75 -2.48
C LEU A 9 -16.46 9.60 -1.24
N THR A 10 -17.45 9.85 -0.38
CA THR A 10 -17.26 10.67 0.84
C THR A 10 -17.50 9.84 2.10
N TRP A 11 -16.70 10.06 3.14
CA TRP A 11 -16.86 9.43 4.45
C TRP A 11 -16.36 10.32 5.59
N ILE A 12 -16.74 9.98 6.83
CA ILE A 12 -16.35 10.75 8.01
C ILE A 12 -14.82 10.71 8.17
N GLY A 13 -14.20 11.88 8.25
CA GLY A 13 -12.75 11.97 8.42
C GLY A 13 -11.93 11.78 7.14
N LYS A 14 -12.55 11.76 5.95
CA LYS A 14 -11.83 11.71 4.66
C LYS A 14 -10.72 12.78 4.56
N ASP A 15 -10.96 13.99 5.04
CA ASP A 15 -9.95 15.06 4.97
C ASP A 15 -8.88 15.00 6.06
N LYS A 16 -9.01 14.08 7.03
CA LYS A 16 -8.01 13.88 8.08
C LYS A 16 -6.87 13.04 7.52
N ARG A 17 -5.74 13.70 7.25
CA ARG A 17 -4.51 13.06 6.78
C ARG A 17 -3.53 12.85 7.95
N PRO A 18 -2.91 11.67 8.08
CA PRO A 18 -1.85 11.47 9.06
C PRO A 18 -0.64 12.32 8.68
N LYS A 19 0.01 12.90 9.69
CA LYS A 19 1.33 13.53 9.52
C LYS A 19 2.38 12.42 9.60
N LEU A 20 2.93 12.05 8.45
CA LEU A 20 3.96 11.01 8.35
C LEU A 20 5.34 11.64 8.31
N GLU A 21 6.11 11.42 9.38
CA GLU A 21 7.53 11.73 9.41
C GLU A 21 8.33 10.59 8.76
N PRO A 22 9.24 10.87 7.80
CA PRO A 22 10.11 9.86 7.21
C PRO A 22 10.88 9.10 8.29
N ARG A 23 10.85 7.77 8.21
CA ARG A 23 11.65 6.89 9.06
C ARG A 23 12.87 6.39 8.29
N ILE A 24 13.99 6.23 8.99
CA ILE A 24 15.17 5.56 8.45
C ILE A 24 14.99 4.06 8.64
N LEU A 25 15.18 3.29 7.57
CA LEU A 25 15.23 1.83 7.66
C LEU A 25 16.58 1.43 8.28
N VAL A 26 16.53 0.71 9.40
CA VAL A 26 17.72 0.21 10.10
C VAL A 26 17.77 -1.29 9.90
N GLU A 27 18.90 -1.78 9.38
CA GLU A 27 19.11 -3.21 9.20
C GLU A 27 19.37 -3.90 10.55
N ASP A 28 18.68 -5.01 10.78
CA ASP A 28 18.96 -5.96 11.85
C ASP A 28 19.77 -7.11 11.28
N THR A 29 21.10 -7.03 11.41
CA THR A 29 22.03 -8.00 10.80
C THR A 29 21.82 -9.42 11.33
N GLU A 30 21.27 -9.60 12.54
CA GLU A 30 21.00 -10.93 13.10
C GLU A 30 19.85 -11.65 12.38
N LYS A 31 18.98 -10.90 11.70
CA LYS A 31 17.83 -11.41 10.93
C LYS A 31 18.08 -11.41 9.42
N SER A 32 19.27 -11.04 8.98
CA SER A 32 19.64 -10.96 7.58
C SER A 32 20.14 -12.33 7.08
N TYR A 33 19.26 -13.07 6.42
CA TYR A 33 19.56 -14.40 5.87
C TYR A 33 19.97 -14.31 4.40
N HIS A 34 21.15 -13.75 4.13
CA HIS A 34 21.75 -13.84 2.80
C HIS A 34 22.39 -15.22 2.59
N ALA A 35 22.31 -15.75 1.37
CA ALA A 35 23.11 -16.93 1.04
C ALA A 35 24.60 -16.62 1.25
N LYS A 36 25.33 -17.55 1.89
CA LYS A 36 26.75 -17.35 2.26
C LYS A 36 27.67 -17.12 1.07
N HIS A 37 27.26 -17.55 -0.11
CA HIS A 37 28.01 -17.42 -1.36
C HIS A 37 27.07 -17.06 -2.50
N ARG A 38 27.55 -16.21 -3.41
CA ARG A 38 26.96 -16.05 -4.74
C ARG A 38 27.31 -17.31 -5.54
N VAL A 39 26.30 -18.03 -6.01
CA VAL A 39 26.44 -19.16 -6.92
C VAL A 39 26.74 -18.66 -8.34
N GLY A 40 26.19 -17.50 -8.71
CA GLY A 40 26.44 -16.83 -9.99
C GLY A 40 26.80 -15.34 -9.83
N LYS A 41 27.37 -14.75 -10.90
CA LYS A 41 27.63 -13.30 -10.97
C LYS A 41 26.35 -12.47 -10.98
N ASP A 42 25.23 -13.07 -11.42
CA ASP A 42 23.93 -12.42 -11.62
C ASP A 42 22.98 -12.65 -10.43
N ASP A 43 23.46 -13.29 -9.35
CA ASP A 43 22.64 -13.50 -8.17
C ASP A 43 22.28 -12.16 -7.50
N ILE A 44 20.98 -11.96 -7.29
CA ILE A 44 20.41 -10.76 -6.66
C ILE A 44 20.26 -11.02 -5.17
N PHE A 45 20.96 -10.23 -4.36
CA PHE A 45 20.96 -10.35 -2.89
C PHE A 45 20.17 -9.22 -2.21
N ASP A 46 19.40 -8.45 -2.97
CA ASP A 46 18.84 -7.17 -2.53
C ASP A 46 17.42 -7.28 -1.94
N ASN A 47 16.99 -8.50 -1.58
CA ASN A 47 15.68 -8.72 -0.96
C ASN A 47 15.66 -8.10 0.43
N ARG A 48 14.58 -7.36 0.74
CA ARG A 48 14.40 -6.70 2.05
C ARG A 48 13.14 -7.22 2.71
N LEU A 49 13.25 -7.59 3.99
CA LEU A 49 12.12 -7.81 4.88
C LEU A 49 12.07 -6.67 5.89
N ILE A 50 10.96 -5.93 5.92
CA ILE A 50 10.80 -4.77 6.80
C ILE A 50 9.75 -5.12 7.86
N PHE A 51 10.14 -5.02 9.13
CA PHE A 51 9.23 -5.21 10.25
C PHE A 51 8.77 -3.85 10.80
N GLY A 52 7.46 -3.65 10.87
CA GLY A 52 6.85 -2.43 11.41
C GLY A 52 5.50 -2.11 10.77
N ASP A 53 4.96 -0.93 11.11
CA ASP A 53 3.78 -0.41 10.45
C ASP A 53 4.07 -0.13 8.96
N ASN A 54 3.25 -0.72 8.09
CA ASN A 54 3.45 -0.65 6.65
C ASN A 54 3.28 0.75 6.07
N LEU A 55 2.51 1.65 6.68
CA LEU A 55 2.36 3.03 6.21
C LEU A 55 3.68 3.79 6.39
N LEU A 56 4.34 3.61 7.55
CA LEU A 56 5.67 4.18 7.80
C LEU A 56 6.74 3.53 6.93
N ALA A 57 6.68 2.21 6.71
CA ALA A 57 7.60 1.51 5.82
C ALA A 57 7.48 2.00 4.37
N LEU A 58 6.27 2.11 3.83
CA LEU A 58 6.01 2.65 2.50
C LEU A 58 6.54 4.09 2.37
N LYS A 59 6.34 4.92 3.41
CA LYS A 59 6.85 6.29 3.42
C LYS A 59 8.38 6.35 3.41
N ALA A 60 9.05 5.45 4.13
CA ALA A 60 10.51 5.34 4.12
C ALA A 60 11.06 4.89 2.76
N LEU A 61 10.35 3.97 2.09
CA LEU A 61 10.74 3.46 0.77
C LEU A 61 10.63 4.52 -0.35
N GLU A 62 9.78 5.54 -0.18
CA GLU A 62 9.56 6.61 -1.17
C GLU A 62 10.88 7.28 -1.61
N GLN A 63 11.82 7.49 -0.69
CA GLN A 63 13.10 8.15 -0.99
C GLN A 63 13.95 7.38 -2.01
N GLU A 64 13.90 6.05 -1.99
CA GLU A 64 14.74 5.19 -2.82
C GLU A 64 13.97 4.61 -4.03
N PHE A 65 12.69 4.29 -3.85
CA PHE A 65 11.90 3.47 -4.79
C PHE A 65 10.75 4.21 -5.48
N ALA A 66 10.60 5.52 -5.30
CA ALA A 66 9.60 6.30 -6.04
C ALA A 66 9.74 6.06 -7.56
N GLY A 67 8.64 5.65 -8.20
CA GLY A 67 8.59 5.36 -9.64
C GLY A 67 9.33 4.10 -10.11
N LYS A 68 9.80 3.23 -9.20
CA LYS A 68 10.68 2.10 -9.53
C LYS A 68 10.04 0.72 -9.29
N VAL A 69 8.95 0.64 -8.55
CA VAL A 69 8.32 -0.65 -8.19
C VAL A 69 7.47 -1.15 -9.36
N LYS A 70 7.84 -2.30 -9.92
CA LYS A 70 7.16 -2.87 -11.09
C LYS A 70 5.84 -3.57 -10.75
N CYS A 71 5.78 -4.21 -9.59
CA CYS A 71 4.60 -4.97 -9.17
C CYS A 71 4.43 -4.83 -7.67
N VAL A 72 3.19 -4.59 -7.24
CA VAL A 72 2.79 -4.62 -5.85
C VAL A 72 1.61 -5.59 -5.73
N TYR A 73 1.70 -6.49 -4.75
CA TYR A 73 0.60 -7.35 -4.34
C TYR A 73 0.32 -7.07 -2.86
N ILE A 74 -0.96 -6.90 -2.52
CA ILE A 74 -1.41 -6.76 -1.13
C ILE A 74 -2.65 -7.62 -0.88
N ASP A 75 -2.75 -8.09 0.35
CA ASP A 75 -3.88 -8.86 0.90
C ASP A 75 -4.29 -8.18 2.22
N PRO A 76 -5.01 -7.03 2.15
CA PRO A 76 -5.42 -6.27 3.34
C PRO A 76 -6.47 -7.05 4.17
N PRO A 77 -6.77 -6.63 5.40
CA PRO A 77 -7.95 -7.10 6.14
C PRO A 77 -9.22 -6.88 5.32
N TYR A 78 -10.10 -7.89 5.25
CA TYR A 78 -11.30 -7.85 4.41
C TYR A 78 -12.48 -7.17 5.10
N ASN A 79 -12.37 -6.96 6.42
CA ASN A 79 -13.35 -6.30 7.27
C ASN A 79 -14.66 -7.10 7.45
N THR A 80 -14.52 -8.43 7.60
CA THR A 80 -15.64 -9.38 7.63
C THR A 80 -16.40 -9.43 8.97
N GLY A 81 -15.91 -8.74 9.99
CA GLY A 81 -16.36 -8.83 11.38
C GLY A 81 -15.79 -10.03 12.15
N ASN A 82 -14.85 -10.78 11.55
CA ASN A 82 -14.27 -11.96 12.19
C ASN A 82 -13.18 -11.59 13.21
N ALA A 83 -13.03 -12.42 14.23
CA ALA A 83 -11.96 -12.24 15.21
C ALA A 83 -10.65 -12.87 14.71
N PHE A 84 -9.64 -12.06 14.44
CA PHE A 84 -8.28 -12.51 14.14
C PHE A 84 -7.31 -12.10 15.25
N GLU A 85 -6.23 -12.86 15.44
CA GLU A 85 -5.25 -12.61 16.51
C GLU A 85 -4.32 -11.41 16.24
N HIS A 86 -4.18 -11.00 14.98
CA HIS A 86 -3.09 -10.09 14.56
C HIS A 86 -3.56 -8.76 13.98
N TYR A 87 -4.86 -8.58 13.73
CA TYR A 87 -5.44 -7.34 13.22
C TYR A 87 -6.94 -7.26 13.55
N ASP A 88 -7.46 -6.04 13.56
CA ASP A 88 -8.90 -5.77 13.74
C ASP A 88 -9.60 -5.90 12.39
N ASP A 89 -10.47 -6.91 12.27
CA ASP A 89 -11.25 -7.22 11.07
C ASP A 89 -12.74 -6.94 11.29
N GLY A 90 -13.07 -5.86 12.01
CA GLY A 90 -14.45 -5.40 12.20
C GLY A 90 -14.52 -3.89 12.41
N VAL A 91 -13.63 -3.15 11.75
CA VAL A 91 -13.57 -1.69 11.84
C VAL A 91 -14.71 -1.07 11.05
N GLU A 92 -15.15 0.12 11.45
CA GLU A 92 -16.16 0.84 10.66
C GLU A 92 -15.58 1.21 9.28
N HIS A 93 -16.38 1.08 8.22
CA HIS A 93 -15.97 1.24 6.82
C HIS A 93 -15.20 2.55 6.54
N SER A 94 -15.57 3.66 7.18
CA SER A 94 -14.87 4.96 7.04
C SER A 94 -13.43 4.91 7.58
N ILE A 95 -13.19 4.10 8.61
CA ILE A 95 -11.86 3.85 9.17
C ILE A 95 -11.06 2.98 8.19
N TRP A 96 -11.64 1.88 7.70
CA TRP A 96 -11.01 1.00 6.71
C TRP A 96 -10.59 1.78 5.45
N LEU A 97 -11.49 2.61 4.93
CA LEU A 97 -11.24 3.50 3.79
C LEU A 97 -10.10 4.48 4.06
N GLY A 98 -10.04 5.06 5.27
CA GLY A 98 -8.93 5.93 5.67
C GLY A 98 -7.60 5.20 5.68
N LEU A 99 -7.56 3.99 6.26
CA LEU A 99 -6.36 3.15 6.33
C LEU A 99 -5.87 2.75 4.94
N MET A 100 -6.78 2.35 4.05
CA MET A 100 -6.44 1.92 2.69
C MET A 100 -6.02 3.08 1.81
N ARG A 101 -6.73 4.21 1.86
CA ARG A 101 -6.41 5.40 1.05
C ARG A 101 -4.96 5.84 1.26
N ASP A 102 -4.54 5.99 2.51
CA ASP A 102 -3.21 6.52 2.82
C ASP A 102 -2.09 5.57 2.32
N ARG A 103 -2.35 4.25 2.32
CA ARG A 103 -1.42 3.23 1.79
C ARG A 103 -1.41 3.20 0.27
N LEU A 104 -2.57 3.24 -0.37
CA LEU A 104 -2.71 3.24 -1.82
C LEU A 104 -2.05 4.48 -2.45
N GLU A 105 -2.18 5.65 -1.81
CA GLU A 105 -1.49 6.87 -2.25
C GLU A 105 0.04 6.71 -2.23
N LEU A 106 0.61 6.08 -1.20
CA LEU A 106 2.05 5.82 -1.15
C LEU A 106 2.46 4.75 -2.17
N ILE A 107 1.70 3.67 -2.29
CA ILE A 107 1.93 2.63 -3.31
C ILE A 107 1.94 3.25 -4.71
N GLY A 108 1.01 4.15 -5.02
CA GLY A 108 0.96 4.85 -6.30
C GLY A 108 2.21 5.67 -6.62
N LYS A 109 2.87 6.23 -5.61
CA LYS A 109 4.14 6.95 -5.80
C LYS A 109 5.33 6.01 -6.00
N LEU A 110 5.27 4.80 -5.44
CA LEU A 110 6.32 3.79 -5.59
C LEU A 110 6.25 3.09 -6.95
N LEU A 111 5.05 2.89 -7.48
CA LEU A 111 4.84 2.21 -8.75
C LEU A 111 5.51 2.92 -9.93
N SER A 112 6.14 2.16 -10.82
CA SER A 112 6.58 2.66 -12.13
C SER A 112 5.39 2.99 -13.02
N ASN A 113 5.61 3.80 -14.06
CA ASN A 113 4.55 4.19 -15.01
C ASN A 113 3.87 3.00 -15.69
N ASP A 114 4.58 1.89 -15.82
CA ASP A 114 4.12 0.62 -16.41
C ASP A 114 3.93 -0.48 -15.35
N GLY A 115 3.87 -0.09 -14.07
CA GLY A 115 3.72 -1.00 -12.94
C GLY A 115 2.27 -1.45 -12.73
N SER A 116 2.10 -2.55 -12.00
CA SER A 116 0.78 -3.10 -11.67
C SER A 116 0.58 -3.27 -10.16
N LEU A 117 -0.62 -2.92 -9.70
CA LEU A 117 -1.09 -3.21 -8.34
C LEU A 117 -2.17 -4.29 -8.38
N TRP A 118 -1.98 -5.33 -7.58
CA TRP A 118 -2.92 -6.42 -7.37
C TRP A 118 -3.36 -6.42 -5.92
N ILE A 119 -4.68 -6.45 -5.69
CA ILE A 119 -5.27 -6.42 -4.36
C ILE A 119 -6.26 -7.58 -4.26
N SER A 120 -6.06 -8.44 -3.27
CA SER A 120 -7.03 -9.46 -2.90
C SER A 120 -8.05 -8.86 -1.93
N ILE A 121 -9.34 -9.13 -2.14
CA ILE A 121 -10.44 -8.62 -1.33
C ILE A 121 -11.68 -9.50 -1.55
N ASP A 122 -12.60 -9.53 -0.60
CA ASP A 122 -13.93 -10.14 -0.74
C ASP A 122 -15.01 -9.10 -1.07
N ASP A 123 -16.28 -9.49 -0.96
CA ASP A 123 -17.42 -8.67 -1.33
C ASP A 123 -17.74 -7.52 -0.36
N ASP A 124 -17.28 -7.58 0.90
CA ASP A 124 -17.60 -6.58 1.93
C ASP A 124 -17.03 -5.19 1.59
N GLU A 125 -15.76 -5.12 1.15
CA GLU A 125 -15.08 -3.85 0.86
C GLU A 125 -14.77 -3.64 -0.63
N SER A 126 -14.95 -4.66 -1.50
CA SER A 126 -14.55 -4.59 -2.92
C SER A 126 -15.10 -3.37 -3.68
N HIS A 127 -16.35 -3.01 -3.45
CA HIS A 127 -17.01 -1.89 -4.14
C HIS A 127 -16.41 -0.55 -3.72
N TYR A 128 -16.20 -0.35 -2.42
CA TYR A 128 -15.60 0.88 -1.89
C TYR A 128 -14.13 0.99 -2.27
N LEU A 129 -13.38 -0.11 -2.17
CA LEU A 129 -12.00 -0.21 -2.61
C LEU A 129 -11.86 0.14 -4.10
N LYS A 130 -12.75 -0.35 -4.96
CA LYS A 130 -12.71 -0.05 -6.39
C LYS A 130 -12.88 1.44 -6.67
N VAL A 131 -13.83 2.10 -6.01
CA VAL A 131 -14.06 3.55 -6.17
C VAL A 131 -12.90 4.34 -5.59
N LEU A 132 -12.34 3.91 -4.47
CA LEU A 132 -11.13 4.50 -3.88
C LEU A 132 -9.93 4.40 -4.82
N CYS A 133 -9.71 3.23 -5.43
CA CYS A 133 -8.66 3.04 -6.43
C CYS A 133 -8.86 3.95 -7.65
N ASP A 134 -10.10 4.15 -8.11
CA ASP A 134 -10.38 5.10 -9.20
C ASP A 134 -10.04 6.55 -8.82
N GLU A 135 -10.20 6.91 -7.54
CA GLU A 135 -9.82 8.23 -7.01
C GLU A 135 -8.29 8.38 -6.95
N VAL A 136 -7.57 7.37 -6.45
CA VAL A 136 -6.11 7.41 -6.24
C VAL A 136 -5.33 7.27 -7.56
N PHE A 137 -5.69 6.30 -8.39
CA PHE A 137 -4.93 5.94 -9.60
C PHE A 137 -5.55 6.48 -10.90
N GLY A 138 -6.79 6.97 -10.82
CA GLY A 138 -7.57 7.37 -11.99
C GLY A 138 -8.30 6.20 -12.63
N ARG A 139 -9.49 6.48 -13.18
CA ARG A 139 -10.39 5.47 -13.77
C ARG A 139 -9.95 4.93 -15.13
N LYS A 140 -9.13 5.68 -15.86
CA LYS A 140 -8.55 5.24 -17.14
C LYS A 140 -7.14 4.76 -16.88
N ILE A 141 -6.99 3.45 -16.69
CA ILE A 141 -5.70 2.80 -16.85
C ILE A 141 -5.44 2.79 -18.37
N LEU A 142 -4.35 3.42 -18.81
CA LEU A 142 -3.92 3.45 -20.22
C LEU A 142 -3.39 2.08 -20.67
#